data_AF-A0A7H1BK74-F1
#
_entry.id   AF-A0A7H1BK74-F1
#
_cell.length_a   1.000
_cell.length_b   1.000
_cell.length_c   1.000
_cell.angle_alpha   90.00
_cell.angle_beta   90.00
_cell.angle_gamma   90.00
#
_symmetry.space_group_name_H-M   'P 1'
#
loop_
_entity.id
_entity.type
_entity.pdbx_description
1 polymer ?
#
loop_
_entity_poly.entity_id
_entity_poly.type
_entity_poly.pdbx_seq_one_letter_code
_entity_poly.pdbx_strand_id
1 'polypeptide(L)'
;MEAEEAARRWLADQCVSQVPGGWVDEEKPDTLLTANQVAHSWAGDVFAEDLEAAEQVRLAFGLLDLLDDYWVTCEIRFANDDAQGPLPADVLWDGYRGRLEADRDAEAVTYSLWVDWFEDHTTSATAFAEVLGNDIDQVVAEPSEHLLRRARRVLECSGPVRWTVKEPAYRTAVRLPALHPALFRGLLTSFHDVYGDLEPAAALALLDQLDLPANTRHLAELRHVLVAGHKNHYRSPGAWDAAVRSCS
;
A
#
# COMPACT_ATOMS: atom_id res chain seq x y z
N MET A 1 -8.74 16.32 -7.75
CA MET A 1 -9.62 17.50 -7.85
C MET A 1 -10.86 17.22 -8.72
N GLU A 2 -10.73 16.86 -10.00
CA GLU A 2 -11.93 16.55 -10.82
C GLU A 2 -12.69 15.29 -10.35
N ALA A 3 -11.98 14.20 -10.06
CA ALA A 3 -12.58 12.96 -9.54
C ALA A 3 -13.20 13.15 -8.14
N GLU A 4 -12.53 13.89 -7.26
CA GLU A 4 -13.03 14.22 -5.92
C GLU A 4 -14.32 15.06 -6.00
N GLU A 5 -14.38 16.04 -6.91
CA GLU A 5 -15.59 16.84 -7.12
C GLU A 5 -16.71 16.03 -7.77
N ALA A 6 -16.39 15.06 -8.63
CA ALA A 6 -17.36 14.11 -9.13
C ALA A 6 -17.92 13.23 -8.01
N ALA A 7 -17.07 12.73 -7.11
CA ALA A 7 -17.48 11.95 -5.94
C ALA A 7 -18.34 12.76 -4.97
N ARG A 8 -18.00 14.04 -4.76
CA ARG A 8 -18.81 14.96 -3.95
C ARG A 8 -20.20 15.19 -4.53
N ARG A 9 -20.28 15.41 -5.85
CA ARG A 9 -21.56 15.54 -6.56
C ARG A 9 -22.36 14.25 -6.51
N TRP A 10 -21.72 13.12 -6.74
CA TRP A 10 -22.36 11.81 -6.64
C TRP A 10 -22.93 11.56 -5.23
N LEU A 11 -22.18 11.81 -4.16
CA LEU A 11 -22.71 11.71 -2.80
C LEU A 11 -23.92 12.64 -2.58
N ALA A 12 -23.87 13.87 -3.10
CA ALA A 12 -24.99 14.81 -3.00
C ALA A 12 -26.24 14.29 -3.73
N ASP A 13 -26.07 13.62 -4.89
CA ASP A 13 -27.16 12.96 -5.60
C ASP A 13 -27.73 11.77 -4.81
N GLN A 14 -26.95 11.18 -3.91
CA GLN A 14 -27.37 10.19 -2.91
C GLN A 14 -27.91 10.81 -1.60
N CYS A 15 -28.22 12.12 -1.60
CA CYS A 15 -28.67 12.87 -0.42
C CYS A 15 -27.64 12.95 0.72
N VAL A 16 -26.35 12.77 0.42
CA VAL A 16 -25.24 12.87 1.39
C VAL A 16 -24.40 14.09 1.09
N SER A 17 -24.28 15.00 2.05
CA SER A 17 -23.51 16.23 1.87
C SER A 17 -22.50 16.47 2.99
N GLN A 18 -21.39 17.13 2.64
CA GLN A 18 -20.38 17.51 3.62
C GLN A 18 -20.80 18.78 4.35
N VAL A 19 -20.69 18.76 5.68
CA VAL A 19 -20.97 19.91 6.56
C VAL A 19 -19.78 20.15 7.50
N PRO A 20 -19.71 21.31 8.19
CA PRO A 20 -18.68 21.52 9.19
C PRO A 20 -18.70 20.41 10.26
N GLY A 21 -17.62 19.64 10.35
CA GLY A 21 -17.45 18.57 11.34
C GLY A 21 -17.80 17.16 10.86
N GLY A 22 -18.30 16.97 9.63
CA GLY A 22 -18.58 15.63 9.10
C GLY A 22 -19.50 15.64 7.89
N TRP A 23 -20.39 14.64 7.85
CA TRP A 23 -21.32 14.42 6.76
C TRP A 23 -22.75 14.29 7.28
N VAL A 24 -23.73 14.67 6.49
CA VAL A 24 -25.15 14.48 6.82
C VAL A 24 -25.84 13.77 5.68
N ASP A 25 -26.73 12.86 6.04
CA ASP A 25 -27.73 12.24 5.18
C ASP A 25 -29.03 13.04 5.33
N GLU A 26 -29.61 13.54 4.24
CA GLU A 26 -30.85 14.34 4.29
C GLU A 26 -32.03 13.55 4.86
N GLU A 27 -32.02 12.22 4.82
CA GLU A 27 -33.03 11.39 5.47
C GLU A 27 -32.91 11.40 7.00
N LYS A 28 -31.72 11.73 7.53
CA LYS A 28 -31.39 11.78 8.96
C LYS A 28 -30.56 13.02 9.30
N PRO A 29 -31.10 14.24 9.11
CA PRO A 29 -30.33 15.48 9.19
C PRO A 29 -29.79 15.79 10.59
N ASP A 30 -30.37 15.19 11.63
CA ASP A 30 -29.93 15.33 13.01
C ASP A 30 -28.76 14.41 13.39
N THR A 31 -28.30 13.54 12.47
CA THR A 31 -27.20 12.60 12.69
C THR A 31 -25.98 13.00 11.87
N LEU A 32 -24.88 13.31 12.56
CA LEU A 32 -23.60 13.56 11.91
C LEU A 32 -22.86 12.24 11.68
N LEU A 33 -22.48 12.00 10.42
CA LEU A 33 -21.74 10.83 9.98
C LEU A 33 -20.24 11.13 9.87
N THR A 34 -19.42 10.14 10.22
CA THR A 34 -17.97 10.15 9.98
C THR A 34 -17.66 9.74 8.54
N ALA A 35 -16.45 10.05 8.05
CA ALA A 35 -15.99 9.59 6.74
C ALA A 35 -16.05 8.06 6.60
N ASN A 36 -15.70 7.33 7.68
CA ASN A 36 -15.80 5.88 7.74
C ASN A 36 -17.24 5.38 7.57
N GLN A 37 -18.21 6.01 8.26
CA GLN A 37 -19.62 5.65 8.10
C GLN A 37 -20.12 5.91 6.69
N VAL A 38 -19.67 6.99 6.05
CA VAL A 38 -19.97 7.28 4.66
C VAL A 38 -19.36 6.22 3.73
N ALA A 39 -18.09 5.90 3.91
CA ALA A 39 -17.42 4.87 3.10
C ALA A 39 -18.14 3.52 3.20
N HIS A 40 -18.49 3.08 4.42
CA HIS A 40 -19.21 1.82 4.64
C HIS A 40 -20.62 1.77 4.03
N SER A 41 -21.29 2.91 3.91
CA SER A 41 -22.69 2.94 3.50
C SER A 41 -22.84 3.14 2.01
N TRP A 42 -21.89 3.81 1.34
CA TRP A 42 -22.03 4.22 -0.06
C TRP A 42 -20.90 3.77 -0.99
N ALA A 43 -19.69 3.42 -0.51
CA ALA A 43 -18.58 3.16 -1.43
C ALA A 43 -18.82 1.95 -2.35
N GLY A 44 -19.58 0.93 -1.89
CA GLY A 44 -19.96 -0.22 -2.71
C GLY A 44 -20.96 0.13 -3.81
N ASP A 45 -21.83 1.12 -3.58
CA ASP A 45 -22.89 1.50 -4.53
C ASP A 45 -22.32 2.10 -5.82
N VAL A 46 -21.11 2.66 -5.79
CA VAL A 46 -20.39 3.12 -6.98
C VAL A 46 -20.29 2.05 -8.06
N PHE A 47 -20.14 0.77 -7.67
CA PHE A 47 -20.00 -0.34 -8.61
C PHE A 47 -21.35 -0.91 -9.08
N ALA A 48 -22.46 -0.44 -8.52
CA ALA A 48 -23.81 -0.73 -8.98
C ALA A 48 -24.37 0.35 -9.92
N GLU A 49 -23.66 1.47 -10.07
CA GLU A 49 -24.05 2.56 -10.98
C GLU A 49 -24.04 2.12 -12.45
N ASP A 50 -24.97 2.67 -13.23
CA ASP A 50 -25.02 2.51 -14.70
C ASP A 50 -23.97 3.41 -15.37
N LEU A 51 -22.70 3.11 -15.08
CA LEU A 51 -21.51 3.78 -15.57
C LEU A 51 -20.57 2.75 -16.20
N GLU A 52 -19.72 3.21 -17.12
CA GLU A 52 -18.65 2.37 -17.63
C GLU A 52 -17.69 1.99 -16.48
N ALA A 53 -17.16 0.76 -16.48
CA ALA A 53 -16.32 0.27 -15.38
C ALA A 53 -15.12 1.19 -15.07
N ALA A 54 -14.53 1.80 -16.10
CA ALA A 54 -13.45 2.77 -15.91
C ALA A 54 -13.90 4.04 -15.17
N GLU A 55 -15.15 4.48 -15.37
CA GLU A 55 -15.73 5.64 -14.69
C GLU A 55 -16.10 5.29 -13.25
N GLN A 56 -16.63 4.09 -12.99
CA GLN A 56 -16.85 3.57 -11.64
C GLN A 56 -15.55 3.56 -10.83
N VAL A 57 -14.44 3.04 -11.39
CA VAL A 57 -13.14 3.04 -10.71
C VAL A 57 -12.64 4.45 -10.43
N ARG A 58 -12.77 5.39 -11.39
CA ARG A 58 -12.39 6.80 -11.18
C ARG A 58 -13.24 7.45 -10.08
N LEU A 59 -14.53 7.14 -10.03
CA LEU A 59 -15.46 7.65 -9.02
C LEU A 59 -15.11 7.10 -7.63
N ALA A 60 -14.86 5.80 -7.50
CA ALA A 60 -14.45 5.16 -6.24
C ALA A 60 -13.13 5.77 -5.73
N PHE A 61 -12.18 6.00 -6.63
CA PHE A 61 -10.94 6.71 -6.30
C PHE A 61 -11.17 8.18 -5.92
N GLY A 62 -12.14 8.85 -6.52
CA GLY A 62 -12.60 10.17 -6.08
C GLY A 62 -13.20 10.16 -4.68
N LEU A 63 -13.97 9.13 -4.32
CA LEU A 63 -14.47 8.93 -2.95
C LEU A 63 -13.32 8.69 -1.98
N LEU A 64 -12.32 7.90 -2.35
CA LEU A 64 -11.13 7.70 -1.53
C LEU A 64 -10.40 9.03 -1.30
N ASP A 65 -10.30 9.90 -2.32
CA ASP A 65 -9.69 11.22 -2.17
C ASP A 65 -10.46 12.13 -1.21
N LEU A 66 -11.78 11.98 -1.18
CA LEU A 66 -12.71 12.82 -0.45
C LEU A 66 -12.87 12.38 1.02
N LEU A 67 -12.87 11.07 1.25
CA LEU A 67 -13.13 10.46 2.55
C LEU A 67 -11.85 10.05 3.27
N ASP A 68 -10.77 9.79 2.52
CA ASP A 68 -9.48 9.27 3.01
C ASP A 68 -9.63 8.05 3.92
N ASP A 69 -10.57 7.16 3.56
CA ASP A 69 -10.95 6.01 4.37
C ASP A 69 -10.65 4.70 3.65
N TYR A 70 -9.99 3.78 4.37
CA TYR A 70 -9.62 2.44 3.88
C TYR A 70 -10.83 1.64 3.39
N TRP A 71 -12.03 1.83 3.93
CA TRP A 71 -13.17 1.02 3.48
C TRP A 71 -13.49 1.23 1.99
N VAL A 72 -13.19 2.41 1.44
CA VAL A 72 -13.35 2.65 -0.02
C VAL A 72 -12.45 1.71 -0.83
N THR A 73 -11.24 1.40 -0.34
CA THR A 73 -10.35 0.45 -1.02
C THR A 73 -10.79 -1.00 -0.87
N CYS A 74 -11.47 -1.36 0.23
CA CYS A 74 -12.12 -2.67 0.36
C CYS A 74 -13.15 -2.89 -0.76
N GLU A 75 -14.01 -1.91 -1.00
CA GLU A 75 -15.05 -2.01 -2.04
C GLU A 75 -14.43 -2.09 -3.44
N ILE A 76 -13.33 -1.36 -3.71
CA ILE A 76 -12.55 -1.52 -4.94
C ILE A 76 -12.02 -2.96 -5.07
N ARG A 77 -11.49 -3.55 -3.98
CA ARG A 77 -10.99 -4.93 -3.97
C ARG A 77 -12.12 -5.93 -4.23
N PHE A 78 -13.27 -5.76 -3.58
CA PHE A 78 -14.43 -6.63 -3.76
C PHE A 78 -14.97 -6.57 -5.18
N ALA A 79 -15.12 -5.37 -5.75
CA ALA A 79 -15.56 -5.19 -7.12
C ALA A 79 -14.58 -5.83 -8.14
N ASN A 80 -13.28 -5.83 -7.85
CA ASN A 80 -12.29 -6.51 -8.69
C ASN A 80 -12.43 -8.04 -8.69
N ASP A 81 -12.90 -8.64 -7.59
CA ASP A 81 -13.07 -10.09 -7.44
C ASP A 81 -14.48 -10.60 -7.75
N ASP A 82 -15.44 -9.70 -7.94
CA ASP A 82 -16.82 -10.07 -8.24
C ASP A 82 -17.00 -10.62 -9.67
N ALA A 83 -18.18 -11.17 -9.96
CA ALA A 83 -18.55 -11.75 -11.24
C ALA A 83 -18.49 -10.76 -12.42
N GLN A 84 -18.59 -9.45 -12.16
CA GLN A 84 -18.40 -8.39 -13.18
C GLN A 84 -16.95 -7.92 -13.29
N GLY A 85 -16.07 -8.38 -12.40
CA GLY A 85 -14.63 -8.15 -12.48
C GLY A 85 -13.95 -9.00 -13.58
N PRO A 86 -12.65 -8.78 -13.83
CA PRO A 86 -11.77 -7.82 -13.14
C PRO A 86 -12.05 -6.36 -13.54
N LEU A 87 -11.69 -5.43 -12.65
CA LEU A 87 -11.72 -4.00 -12.97
C LEU A 87 -10.70 -3.66 -14.07
N PRO A 88 -10.90 -2.58 -14.85
CA PRO A 88 -9.92 -2.13 -15.84
C PRO A 88 -8.55 -1.87 -15.20
N ALA A 89 -7.57 -2.72 -15.53
CA ALA A 89 -6.29 -2.76 -14.84
C ALA A 89 -5.48 -1.46 -14.98
N ASP A 90 -5.50 -0.83 -16.15
CA ASP A 90 -4.85 0.45 -16.40
C ASP A 90 -5.39 1.53 -15.45
N VAL A 91 -6.71 1.68 -15.37
CA VAL A 91 -7.35 2.68 -14.52
C VAL A 91 -7.15 2.37 -13.03
N LEU A 92 -7.22 1.09 -12.65
CA LEU A 92 -7.00 0.65 -11.28
C LEU A 92 -5.58 1.00 -10.81
N TRP A 93 -4.57 0.55 -11.54
CA TRP A 93 -3.18 0.71 -11.12
C TRP A 93 -2.68 2.15 -11.28
N ASP A 94 -3.15 2.90 -12.29
CA ASP A 94 -2.90 4.34 -12.38
C ASP A 94 -3.50 5.08 -11.17
N GLY A 95 -4.67 4.66 -10.71
CA GLY A 95 -5.29 5.22 -9.51
C GLY A 95 -4.47 4.97 -8.24
N TYR A 96 -3.89 3.78 -8.07
CA TYR A 96 -2.96 3.50 -6.97
C TYR A 96 -1.65 4.31 -7.12
N ARG A 97 -1.00 4.25 -8.30
CA ARG A 97 0.26 4.96 -8.59
C ARG A 97 0.13 6.45 -8.31
N GLY A 98 -0.91 7.11 -8.84
CA GLY A 98 -1.12 8.54 -8.67
C GLY A 98 -1.27 8.97 -7.20
N ARG A 99 -1.89 8.14 -6.36
CA ARG A 99 -2.05 8.44 -4.92
C ARG A 99 -0.79 8.20 -4.12
N LEU A 100 -0.02 7.17 -4.47
CA LEU A 100 1.31 6.93 -3.92
C LEU A 100 2.31 8.03 -4.30
N GLU A 101 2.11 8.66 -5.45
CA GLU A 101 2.91 9.78 -5.94
C GLU A 101 2.51 11.14 -5.34
N ALA A 102 1.28 11.29 -4.85
CA ALA A 102 0.75 12.56 -4.33
C ALA A 102 1.41 13.00 -3.00
N ASP A 103 1.49 14.31 -2.76
CA ASP A 103 2.14 14.91 -1.57
C ASP A 103 1.33 14.80 -0.27
N ARG A 104 0.08 14.36 -0.35
CA ARG A 104 -0.73 14.02 0.82
C ARG A 104 -0.35 12.64 1.38
N ASP A 105 -0.81 12.33 2.59
CA ASP A 105 -0.66 10.99 3.14
C ASP A 105 -1.35 9.93 2.25
N ALA A 106 -0.89 8.69 2.34
CA ALA A 106 -1.37 7.56 1.58
C ALA A 106 -1.62 6.35 2.50
N GLU A 107 -1.99 6.59 3.77
CA GLU A 107 -2.20 5.53 4.76
C GLU A 107 -3.24 4.51 4.26
N ALA A 108 -4.44 4.95 3.86
CA ALA A 108 -5.47 4.06 3.34
C ALA A 108 -5.00 3.24 2.12
N VAL A 109 -4.24 3.89 1.21
CA VAL A 109 -3.71 3.25 0.00
C VAL A 109 -2.61 2.23 0.31
N THR A 110 -1.67 2.59 1.19
CA THR A 110 -0.56 1.70 1.58
C THR A 110 -1.03 0.54 2.45
N TYR A 111 -2.03 0.78 3.31
CA TYR A 111 -2.69 -0.27 4.09
C TYR A 111 -3.47 -1.22 3.17
N SER A 112 -4.23 -0.69 2.20
CA SER A 112 -4.88 -1.51 1.18
C SER A 112 -3.89 -2.37 0.41
N LEU A 113 -2.79 -1.78 -0.09
CA LEU A 113 -1.73 -2.54 -0.74
C LEU A 113 -1.20 -3.66 0.14
N TRP A 114 -0.99 -3.39 1.42
CA TRP A 114 -0.51 -4.40 2.37
C TRP A 114 -1.53 -5.54 2.53
N VAL A 115 -2.77 -5.25 2.96
CA VAL A 115 -3.77 -6.28 3.36
C VAL A 115 -4.55 -6.87 2.18
N ASP A 116 -4.99 -6.06 1.22
CA ASP A 116 -5.92 -6.49 0.18
C ASP A 116 -5.19 -7.13 -1.02
N TRP A 117 -3.95 -6.70 -1.26
CA TRP A 117 -3.20 -7.05 -2.49
C TRP A 117 -1.92 -7.83 -2.20
N PHE A 118 -1.05 -7.39 -1.29
CA PHE A 118 0.25 -8.01 -1.07
C PHE A 118 0.18 -9.28 -0.22
N GLU A 119 -0.74 -9.37 0.74
CA GLU A 119 -1.00 -10.59 1.51
C GLU A 119 -1.68 -11.69 0.67
N ASP A 120 -2.42 -11.31 -0.38
CA ASP A 120 -3.06 -12.27 -1.28
C ASP A 120 -2.05 -12.83 -2.30
N HIS A 121 -1.65 -14.08 -2.10
CA HIS A 121 -0.72 -14.80 -2.97
C HIS A 121 -1.12 -14.87 -4.46
N THR A 122 -2.39 -14.63 -4.80
CA THR A 122 -2.88 -14.64 -6.18
C THR A 122 -2.70 -13.30 -6.89
N THR A 123 -2.65 -12.19 -6.15
CA THR A 123 -2.57 -10.83 -6.69
C THR A 123 -1.25 -10.12 -6.38
N SER A 124 -0.58 -10.49 -5.28
CA SER A 124 0.64 -9.86 -4.76
C SER A 124 1.73 -9.62 -5.80
N ALA A 125 1.98 -10.59 -6.69
CA ALA A 125 2.99 -10.44 -7.75
C ALA A 125 2.62 -9.36 -8.77
N THR A 126 1.36 -9.39 -9.25
CA THR A 126 0.84 -8.41 -10.20
C THR A 126 0.76 -7.03 -9.58
N ALA A 127 0.19 -6.92 -8.38
CA ALA A 127 0.05 -5.64 -7.68
C ALA A 127 1.42 -4.98 -7.46
N PHE A 128 2.41 -5.73 -6.96
CA PHE A 128 3.75 -5.18 -6.74
C PHE A 128 4.43 -4.76 -8.04
N ALA A 129 4.29 -5.56 -9.11
CA ALA A 129 4.80 -5.21 -10.43
C ALA A 129 4.19 -3.90 -10.94
N GLU A 130 2.88 -3.75 -10.83
CA GLU A 130 2.14 -2.60 -11.33
C GLU A 130 2.43 -1.31 -10.55
N VAL A 131 2.51 -1.36 -9.22
CA VAL A 131 2.71 -0.12 -8.44
C VAL A 131 4.18 0.32 -8.32
N LEU A 132 5.14 -0.58 -8.60
CA LEU A 132 6.57 -0.24 -8.56
C LEU A 132 7.46 -1.10 -9.45
N GLY A 133 7.28 -2.43 -9.45
CA GLY A 133 8.26 -3.36 -10.01
C GLY A 133 8.58 -3.12 -11.49
N ASN A 134 7.59 -2.75 -12.29
CA ASN A 134 7.76 -2.46 -13.72
C ASN A 134 8.53 -1.15 -13.98
N ASP A 135 8.49 -0.22 -13.03
CA ASP A 135 9.01 1.15 -13.20
C ASP A 135 10.31 1.41 -12.43
N ILE A 136 10.77 0.47 -11.61
CA ILE A 136 11.88 0.71 -10.66
C ILE A 136 13.19 1.14 -11.34
N ASP A 137 13.46 0.63 -12.55
CA ASP A 137 14.61 1.06 -13.35
C ASP A 137 14.50 2.54 -13.74
N GLN A 138 13.31 3.02 -14.11
CA GLN A 138 13.06 4.43 -14.40
C GLN A 138 13.22 5.29 -13.14
N VAL A 139 12.68 4.85 -11.99
CA VAL A 139 12.81 5.57 -10.71
C VAL A 139 14.28 5.79 -10.36
N VAL A 140 15.14 4.80 -10.61
CA VAL A 140 16.57 4.88 -10.30
C VAL A 140 17.35 5.69 -11.34
N ALA A 141 17.00 5.59 -12.63
CA ALA A 141 17.67 6.30 -13.70
C ALA A 141 17.34 7.81 -13.72
N GLU A 142 16.08 8.16 -13.49
CA GLU A 142 15.54 9.52 -13.61
C GLU A 142 14.71 9.87 -12.36
N PRO A 143 15.34 10.01 -11.19
CA PRO A 143 14.63 10.22 -9.94
C PRO A 143 13.92 11.58 -9.94
N SER A 144 12.61 11.54 -9.69
CA SER A 144 11.77 12.71 -9.41
C SER A 144 11.13 12.56 -8.03
N GLU A 145 10.74 13.66 -7.38
CA GLU A 145 10.18 13.56 -6.02
C GLU A 145 8.91 12.70 -5.96
N HIS A 146 8.04 12.77 -6.97
CA HIS A 146 6.82 11.96 -7.01
C HIS A 146 7.13 10.46 -7.16
N LEU A 147 8.07 10.09 -8.04
CA LEU A 147 8.51 8.71 -8.21
C LEU A 147 9.21 8.17 -6.97
N LEU A 148 10.04 9.00 -6.31
CA LEU A 148 10.70 8.62 -5.05
C LEU A 148 9.68 8.42 -3.93
N ARG A 149 8.67 9.27 -3.84
CA ARG A 149 7.59 9.13 -2.85
C ARG A 149 6.85 7.80 -3.03
N ARG A 150 6.45 7.48 -4.27
CA ARG A 150 5.84 6.19 -4.60
C ARG A 150 6.73 5.02 -4.23
N ALA A 151 7.99 5.05 -4.68
CA ALA A 151 8.93 3.96 -4.42
C ALA A 151 9.17 3.73 -2.93
N ARG A 152 9.35 4.80 -2.13
CA ARG A 152 9.49 4.69 -0.67
C ARG A 152 8.27 4.00 -0.05
N ARG A 153 7.07 4.50 -0.35
CA ARG A 153 5.81 3.95 0.18
C ARG A 153 5.62 2.47 -0.14
N VAL A 154 5.81 2.09 -1.41
CA VAL A 154 5.64 0.70 -1.84
C VAL A 154 6.70 -0.21 -1.21
N LEU A 155 7.98 0.19 -1.21
CA LEU A 155 9.05 -0.62 -0.61
C LEU A 155 8.79 -0.86 0.88
N GLU A 156 8.33 0.16 1.60
CA GLU A 156 8.05 0.07 3.03
C GLU A 156 6.89 -0.87 3.38
N CYS A 157 5.79 -0.83 2.60
CA CYS A 157 4.64 -1.71 2.84
C CYS A 157 4.71 -3.07 2.12
N SER A 158 5.76 -3.34 1.34
CA SER A 158 5.90 -4.60 0.60
C SER A 158 6.34 -5.81 1.45
N GLY A 159 6.18 -5.74 2.76
CA GLY A 159 6.52 -6.81 3.70
C GLY A 159 5.91 -8.17 3.33
N PRO A 160 4.59 -8.27 3.06
CA PRO A 160 3.94 -9.52 2.66
C PRO A 160 4.33 -10.05 1.28
N VAL A 161 4.87 -9.19 0.40
CA VAL A 161 5.26 -9.61 -0.95
C VAL A 161 6.37 -10.65 -0.85
N ARG A 162 6.21 -11.80 -1.52
CA ARG A 162 7.21 -12.87 -1.49
C ARG A 162 8.57 -12.38 -1.97
N TRP A 163 9.65 -12.87 -1.33
CA TRP A 163 11.02 -12.50 -1.70
C TRP A 163 11.31 -12.60 -3.20
N THR A 164 10.92 -13.71 -3.85
CA THR A 164 11.18 -13.95 -5.29
C THR A 164 10.54 -12.91 -6.21
N VAL A 165 9.49 -12.21 -5.76
CA VAL A 165 8.81 -11.15 -6.51
C VAL A 165 9.53 -9.82 -6.32
N LYS A 166 9.85 -9.46 -5.07
CA LYS A 166 10.40 -8.11 -4.76
C LYS A 166 11.92 -8.00 -4.89
N GLU A 167 12.66 -9.11 -4.83
CA GLU A 167 14.12 -9.11 -4.88
C GLU A 167 14.69 -8.35 -6.10
N PRO A 168 14.19 -8.54 -7.35
CA PRO A 168 14.71 -7.79 -8.49
C PRO A 168 14.58 -6.28 -8.31
N ALA A 169 13.41 -5.80 -7.86
CA ALA A 169 13.18 -4.39 -7.60
C ALA A 169 14.06 -3.87 -6.46
N TYR A 170 14.23 -4.65 -5.38
CA TYR A 170 15.10 -4.29 -4.26
C TYR A 170 16.56 -4.14 -4.69
N ARG A 171 17.06 -5.05 -5.54
CA ARG A 171 18.42 -5.00 -6.11
C ARG A 171 18.63 -3.83 -7.06
N THR A 172 17.58 -3.37 -7.75
CA THR A 172 17.66 -2.13 -8.53
C THR A 172 17.64 -0.91 -7.60
N ALA A 173 16.69 -0.86 -6.68
CA ALA A 173 16.49 0.25 -5.75
C ALA A 173 17.72 0.55 -4.88
N VAL A 174 18.52 -0.47 -4.51
CA VAL A 174 19.74 -0.30 -3.71
C VAL A 174 20.77 0.62 -4.36
N ARG A 175 20.70 0.82 -5.69
CA ARG A 175 21.60 1.73 -6.41
C ARG A 175 21.33 3.20 -6.11
N LEU A 176 20.21 3.52 -5.47
CA LEU A 176 19.81 4.87 -5.13
C LEU A 176 19.74 5.06 -3.60
N PRO A 177 20.72 5.74 -2.97
CA PRO A 177 20.78 5.92 -1.52
C PRO A 177 19.51 6.50 -0.88
N ALA A 178 18.78 7.36 -1.61
CA ALA A 178 17.53 7.96 -1.14
C ALA A 178 16.41 6.93 -0.86
N LEU A 179 16.56 5.67 -1.29
CA LEU A 179 15.62 4.57 -1.04
C LEU A 179 16.10 3.59 0.05
N HIS A 180 17.34 3.72 0.55
CA HIS A 180 17.90 2.78 1.52
C HIS A 180 17.08 2.65 2.82
N PRO A 181 16.56 3.73 3.43
CA PRO A 181 15.69 3.60 4.59
C PRO A 181 14.40 2.83 4.31
N ALA A 182 13.83 3.00 3.12
CA ALA A 182 12.62 2.30 2.69
C ALA A 182 12.89 0.81 2.44
N LEU A 183 14.04 0.47 1.82
CA LEU A 183 14.48 -0.92 1.66
C LEU A 183 14.69 -1.61 3.01
N PHE A 184 15.32 -0.92 3.97
CA PHE A 184 15.49 -1.45 5.31
C PHE A 184 14.15 -1.72 5.99
N ARG A 185 13.21 -0.76 5.94
CA ARG A 185 11.86 -0.93 6.47
C ARG A 185 11.14 -2.10 5.80
N GLY A 186 11.22 -2.21 4.47
CA GLY A 186 10.65 -3.32 3.72
C GLY A 186 11.23 -4.68 4.14
N LEU A 187 12.54 -4.80 4.36
CA LEU A 187 13.14 -6.03 4.90
C LEU A 187 12.65 -6.34 6.32
N LEU A 188 12.58 -5.32 7.17
CA LEU A 188 12.12 -5.47 8.55
C LEU A 188 10.66 -5.93 8.60
N THR A 189 9.75 -5.28 7.86
CA THR A 189 8.34 -5.67 7.78
C THR A 189 8.20 -7.08 7.21
N SER A 190 8.96 -7.43 6.17
CA SER A 190 8.98 -8.80 5.62
C SER A 190 9.31 -9.88 6.65
N PHE A 191 10.21 -9.59 7.58
CA PHE A 191 10.54 -10.52 8.66
C PHE A 191 9.36 -10.67 9.65
N HIS A 192 8.56 -9.63 9.83
CA HIS A 192 7.40 -9.61 10.71
C HIS A 192 6.08 -9.94 10.01
N ASP A 193 6.08 -10.16 8.69
CA ASP A 193 4.91 -10.55 7.91
C ASP A 193 4.82 -12.05 7.68
N VAL A 194 3.59 -12.56 7.58
CA VAL A 194 3.30 -13.99 7.40
C VAL A 194 3.84 -14.49 6.05
N TYR A 195 3.68 -13.68 5.00
CA TYR A 195 3.94 -14.07 3.62
C TYR A 195 5.28 -13.57 3.04
N GLY A 196 6.02 -12.74 3.79
CA GLY A 196 7.25 -12.13 3.30
C GLY A 196 8.37 -13.12 3.00
N ASP A 197 8.48 -14.20 3.80
CA ASP A 197 9.43 -15.32 3.67
C ASP A 197 10.78 -14.90 3.05
N LEU A 198 11.59 -14.14 3.81
CA LEU A 198 12.89 -13.67 3.33
C LEU A 198 13.81 -14.85 2.98
N GLU A 199 14.68 -14.66 1.98
CA GLU A 199 15.83 -15.53 1.76
C GLU A 199 17.03 -14.96 2.55
N PRO A 200 17.40 -15.55 3.71
CA PRO A 200 18.20 -14.83 4.70
C PRO A 200 19.58 -14.38 4.21
N ALA A 201 20.26 -15.21 3.44
CA ALA A 201 21.56 -14.88 2.87
C ALA A 201 21.49 -13.74 1.84
N ALA A 202 20.47 -13.73 0.99
CA ALA A 202 20.27 -12.68 -0.01
C ALA A 202 19.79 -11.38 0.63
N ALA A 203 18.89 -11.46 1.60
CA ALA A 203 18.44 -10.32 2.40
C ALA A 203 19.59 -9.69 3.21
N LEU A 204 20.46 -10.49 3.81
CA LEU A 204 21.66 -10.00 4.51
C LEU A 204 22.63 -9.31 3.55
N ALA A 205 22.90 -9.90 2.39
CA ALA A 205 23.76 -9.30 1.38
C ALA A 205 23.21 -7.96 0.83
N LEU A 206 21.88 -7.82 0.74
CA LEU A 206 21.25 -6.55 0.40
C LEU A 206 21.38 -5.55 1.57
N LEU A 207 21.14 -6.00 2.81
CA LEU A 207 21.21 -5.17 4.01
C LEU A 207 22.61 -4.58 4.22
N ASP A 208 23.67 -5.34 3.94
CA ASP A 208 25.05 -4.88 4.03
C ASP A 208 25.43 -3.85 2.95
N GLN A 209 24.59 -3.63 1.93
CA GLN A 209 24.77 -2.59 0.90
C GLN A 209 24.05 -1.28 1.24
N LEU A 210 23.20 -1.26 2.27
CA LEU A 210 22.43 -0.08 2.64
C LEU A 210 23.29 0.91 3.43
N ASP A 211 23.33 2.16 2.98
CA ASP A 211 23.89 3.29 3.72
C ASP A 211 22.84 3.78 4.72
N LEU A 212 22.94 3.25 5.94
CA LEU A 212 22.02 3.54 7.05
C LEU A 212 22.79 4.20 8.21
N PRO A 213 22.17 5.13 8.93
CA PRO A 213 22.73 5.64 10.19
C PRO A 213 23.08 4.49 11.14
N ALA A 214 24.22 4.60 11.84
CA ALA A 214 24.70 3.55 12.75
C ALA A 214 23.73 3.24 13.91
N ASN A 215 22.85 4.18 14.23
CA ASN A 215 21.82 4.06 15.27
C ASN A 215 20.43 3.70 14.71
N THR A 216 20.35 3.21 13.47
CA THR A 216 19.10 2.72 12.89
C THR A 216 18.50 1.64 13.79
N ARG A 217 17.36 1.95 14.40
CA ARG A 217 16.63 1.05 15.29
C ARG A 217 16.35 -0.29 14.58
N HIS A 218 16.52 -1.41 15.30
CA HIS A 218 16.26 -2.76 14.81
C HIS A 218 17.22 -3.31 13.74
N LEU A 219 18.23 -2.54 13.34
CA LEU A 219 19.22 -3.00 12.35
C LEU A 219 20.04 -4.18 12.89
N ALA A 220 20.52 -4.10 14.13
CA ALA A 220 21.33 -5.15 14.73
C ALA A 220 20.53 -6.45 14.91
N GLU A 221 19.28 -6.34 15.35
CA GLU A 221 18.37 -7.46 15.57
C GLU A 221 18.00 -8.14 14.26
N LEU A 222 17.69 -7.36 13.20
CA LEU A 222 17.43 -7.91 11.88
C LEU A 222 18.65 -8.64 11.31
N ARG A 223 19.86 -8.06 11.41
CA ARG A 223 21.10 -8.75 11.01
C ARG A 223 21.29 -10.06 11.78
N HIS A 224 21.05 -10.04 13.09
CA HIS A 224 21.18 -11.23 13.94
C HIS A 224 20.29 -12.38 13.48
N VAL A 225 18.99 -12.12 13.26
CA VAL A 225 18.05 -13.19 12.84
C VAL A 225 18.35 -13.69 11.43
N LEU A 226 18.80 -12.84 10.52
CA LEU A 226 19.18 -13.23 9.16
C LEU A 226 20.47 -14.07 9.13
N VAL A 227 21.47 -13.72 9.95
CA VAL A 227 22.70 -14.52 10.12
C VAL A 227 22.38 -15.93 10.64
N ALA A 228 21.39 -16.04 11.54
CA ALA A 228 20.92 -17.32 12.06
C ALA A 228 20.04 -18.11 11.06
N GLY A 229 19.75 -17.55 9.89
CA GLY A 229 18.99 -18.22 8.83
C GLY A 229 17.46 -18.18 9.02
N HIS A 230 16.94 -17.28 9.86
CA HIS A 230 15.50 -17.17 10.07
C HIS A 230 14.83 -16.36 8.94
N LYS A 231 13.79 -16.94 8.32
CA LYS A 231 13.07 -16.33 7.19
C LYS A 231 12.05 -15.26 7.62
N ASN A 232 11.33 -15.52 8.70
CA ASN A 232 10.39 -14.61 9.34
C ASN A 232 10.11 -15.05 10.79
N HIS A 233 9.44 -14.16 11.53
CA HIS A 233 9.05 -14.36 12.92
C HIS A 233 8.09 -15.56 13.09
N TYR A 234 7.17 -15.77 12.16
CA TYR A 234 6.16 -16.85 12.26
C TYR A 234 6.76 -18.26 12.16
N ARG A 235 7.83 -18.44 11.37
CA ARG A 235 8.55 -19.72 11.29
C ARG A 235 9.57 -19.90 12.41
N SER A 236 9.88 -18.86 13.17
CA SER A 236 10.80 -18.92 14.31
C SER A 236 10.34 -18.00 15.44
N PRO A 237 9.20 -18.33 16.10
CA PRO A 237 8.63 -17.50 17.16
C PRO A 237 9.60 -17.47 18.35
N GLY A 238 10.23 -16.34 18.59
CA GLY A 238 11.25 -16.15 19.64
C GLY A 238 12.66 -15.84 19.12
N ALA A 239 12.93 -16.01 17.82
CA ALA A 239 14.20 -15.60 17.23
C ALA A 239 14.43 -14.09 17.38
N TRP A 240 13.37 -13.29 17.20
CA TRP A 240 13.43 -11.84 17.40
C TRP A 240 13.75 -11.45 18.84
N ASP A 241 13.05 -12.03 19.82
CA ASP A 241 13.29 -11.70 21.24
C ASP A 241 14.69 -12.11 21.68
N ALA A 242 15.22 -13.22 21.14
CA ALA A 242 16.60 -13.63 21.37
C ALA A 242 17.60 -12.63 20.77
N ALA A 243 17.31 -12.11 19.58
CA ALA A 243 18.12 -11.06 18.94
C ALA A 243 18.10 -9.76 19.76
N VAL A 244 16.93 -9.29 20.19
CA VAL A 244 16.80 -8.09 21.06
C VAL A 244 17.63 -8.23 22.33
N ARG A 245 17.56 -9.38 23.01
CA ARG A 245 18.37 -9.64 24.22
C ARG A 245 19.88 -9.69 23.95
N SER A 246 20.28 -10.11 22.75
CA SER A 246 21.70 -10.24 22.38
C SER A 246 22.31 -8.93 21.87
N CYS A 247 21.48 -8.01 21.37
CA CYS A 247 21.90 -6.74 20.80
C CYS A 247 21.70 -5.54 21.74
N SER A 248 21.06 -5.74 22.91
CA SER A 248 20.96 -4.76 24.00
C SER A 248 22.25 -4.68 24.81
#